data_AF-S3N8H8-F1
#
_entry.id   AF-S3N8H8-F1
#
_cell.length_a   1.000
_cell.length_b   1.000
_cell.length_c   1.000
_cell.angle_alpha   90.00
_cell.angle_beta   90.00
_cell.angle_gamma   90.00
#
_symmetry.space_group_name_H-M   'P 1'
#
loop_
_entity.id
_entity.type
_entity.pdbx_description
1 polymer ?
#
loop_
_entity_poly.entity_id
_entity_poly.type
_entity_poly.pdbx_seq_one_letter_code
_entity_poly.pdbx_strand_id
1 'polypeptide(L)'
;MKKNILSTALVSATILMAGCSTSTTSMLTEFTNILTDTVPFVNESKEWEAYSINTTQQGVVYSKANAADLQFVSKKMDAEYPAAIDRLASPFARSAKDKKELDKVNQNYGFKYNEVIVVKDKKTSNLLGYCVNYDRTQNDNSKKLEKQFIYVAKDKPISAATAHEDFVPRMCGQAFYNKYQ
;
A
#
# COMPACT_ATOMS: atom_id res chain seq x y z
N MET A 1 8.44 -19.75 25.03
CA MET A 1 7.51 -19.66 23.89
C MET A 1 6.28 -18.88 24.33
N LYS A 2 6.17 -17.62 23.95
CA LYS A 2 4.98 -16.78 24.18
C LYS A 2 4.50 -16.29 22.82
N LYS A 3 3.36 -16.83 22.38
CA LYS A 3 2.66 -16.42 21.18
C LYS A 3 1.91 -15.13 21.49
N ASN A 4 2.44 -14.00 21.04
CA ASN A 4 1.67 -12.76 21.02
C ASN A 4 1.00 -12.68 19.65
N ILE A 5 -0.25 -13.13 19.62
CA ILE A 5 -1.21 -12.88 18.55
C ILE A 5 -1.42 -11.37 18.56
N LEU A 6 -0.77 -10.64 17.65
CA LEU A 6 -1.09 -9.24 17.43
C LEU A 6 -2.54 -9.18 16.96
N SER A 7 -3.38 -8.57 17.79
CA SER A 7 -4.77 -8.30 17.49
C SER A 7 -4.85 -7.44 16.24
N THR A 8 -5.44 -8.01 15.20
CA THR A 8 -6.07 -7.30 14.09
C THR A 8 -7.14 -6.36 14.66
N ALA A 9 -6.72 -5.18 15.11
CA ALA A 9 -7.63 -4.07 15.42
C ALA A 9 -8.02 -3.32 14.14
N LEU A 10 -8.34 -4.07 13.09
CA LEU A 10 -8.89 -3.59 11.84
C LEU A 10 -10.25 -4.27 11.66
N VAL A 11 -11.29 -3.45 11.74
CA VAL A 11 -12.68 -3.77 11.39
C VAL A 11 -13.37 -4.74 12.36
N SER A 12 -13.54 -4.29 13.61
CA SER A 12 -14.70 -4.70 14.40
C SER A 12 -15.94 -4.10 13.73
N ALA A 13 -16.46 -4.77 12.70
CA ALA A 13 -17.82 -4.58 12.23
C ALA A 13 -18.77 -5.08 13.31
N THR A 14 -18.97 -4.28 14.36
CA THR A 14 -20.15 -4.42 15.21
C THR A 14 -21.34 -4.03 14.34
N ILE A 15 -21.92 -5.05 13.69
CA ILE A 15 -23.30 -5.03 13.20
C ILE A 15 -24.18 -4.92 14.46
N LEU A 16 -24.27 -3.70 15.00
CA LEU A 16 -25.24 -3.36 16.01
C LEU A 16 -26.59 -3.29 15.30
N MET A 17 -27.27 -4.43 15.28
CA MET A 17 -28.70 -4.52 15.02
C MET A 17 -29.43 -3.74 16.13
N ALA A 18 -29.64 -2.45 15.90
CA ALA A 18 -30.56 -1.63 16.68
C ALA A 18 -31.38 -0.74 15.74
N GLY A 19 -32.58 -1.21 15.39
CA GLY A 19 -33.81 -0.42 15.20
C GLY A 19 -33.87 0.71 14.15
N CYS A 20 -34.24 0.35 12.92
CA CYS A 20 -35.09 1.04 11.93
C CYS A 20 -35.19 2.58 11.84
N SER A 21 -34.67 3.14 10.73
CA SER A 21 -35.51 3.77 9.67
C SER A 21 -34.74 4.05 8.36
N THR A 22 -33.84 3.15 7.96
CA THR A 22 -33.30 3.11 6.59
C THR A 22 -33.56 1.73 6.05
N SER A 23 -34.40 1.65 5.01
CA SER A 23 -34.85 0.40 4.40
C SER A 23 -33.68 -0.55 4.14
N THR A 24 -33.83 -1.82 4.50
CA THR A 24 -32.83 -2.90 4.30
C THR A 24 -32.29 -2.94 2.86
N THR A 25 -33.11 -2.54 1.89
CA THR A 25 -32.74 -2.36 0.48
C THR A 25 -31.62 -1.31 0.30
N SER A 26 -31.70 -0.17 0.98
CA SER A 26 -30.68 0.89 0.88
C SER A 26 -29.29 0.46 1.40
N MET A 27 -29.24 -0.34 2.47
CA MET A 27 -27.97 -0.88 2.97
C MET A 27 -27.37 -1.94 2.02
N LEU A 28 -28.21 -2.82 1.45
CA LEU A 28 -27.76 -3.82 0.48
C LEU A 28 -27.28 -3.19 -0.83
N THR A 29 -27.97 -2.15 -1.31
CA THR A 29 -27.53 -1.35 -2.45
C THR A 29 -26.19 -0.68 -2.17
N GLU A 30 -26.02 -0.08 -0.99
CA GLU A 30 -24.77 0.58 -0.65
C GLU A 30 -23.59 -0.39 -0.51
N PHE A 31 -23.83 -1.57 0.09
CA PHE A 31 -22.85 -2.64 0.14
C PHE A 31 -22.46 -3.12 -1.27
N THR A 32 -23.43 -3.30 -2.16
CA THR A 32 -23.18 -3.72 -3.56
C THR A 32 -22.39 -2.67 -4.33
N ASN A 33 -22.67 -1.38 -4.09
CA ASN A 33 -21.91 -0.29 -4.69
C ASN A 33 -20.46 -0.28 -4.19
N ILE A 34 -20.22 -0.45 -2.89
CA ILE A 34 -18.85 -0.57 -2.34
C ILE A 34 -18.12 -1.75 -2.98
N LEU A 35 -18.76 -2.92 -3.10
CA LEU A 35 -18.15 -4.07 -3.77
C LEU A 35 -17.80 -3.75 -5.23
N THR A 36 -18.72 -3.13 -5.96
CA THR A 36 -18.51 -2.75 -7.36
C THR A 36 -17.36 -1.75 -7.50
N ASP A 37 -17.33 -0.73 -6.64
CA ASP A 37 -16.33 0.33 -6.65
C ASP A 37 -14.95 -0.15 -6.18
N THR A 38 -14.88 -1.25 -5.42
CA THR A 38 -13.61 -1.89 -5.00
C THR A 38 -13.04 -2.88 -6.03
N VAL A 39 -13.84 -3.34 -7.02
CA VAL A 39 -13.37 -4.27 -8.07
C VAL A 39 -12.08 -3.80 -8.76
N PRO A 40 -11.93 -2.53 -9.16
CA PRO A 40 -10.69 -2.07 -9.78
C PRO A 40 -9.47 -2.27 -8.90
N PHE A 41 -9.57 -1.96 -7.60
CA PHE A 41 -8.47 -2.16 -6.66
C PHE A 41 -8.18 -3.64 -6.42
N VAL A 42 -9.20 -4.50 -6.36
CA VAL A 42 -9.03 -5.96 -6.25
C VAL A 42 -8.28 -6.51 -7.48
N ASN A 43 -8.61 -6.03 -8.68
CA ASN A 43 -7.91 -6.42 -9.89
C ASN A 43 -6.47 -5.91 -9.90
N GLU A 44 -6.24 -4.64 -9.52
CA GLU A 44 -4.90 -4.07 -9.32
C GLU A 44 -4.07 -4.95 -8.36
N SER A 45 -4.66 -5.37 -7.23
CA SER A 45 -3.99 -6.24 -6.26
C SER A 45 -3.60 -7.60 -6.85
N LYS A 46 -4.49 -8.23 -7.62
CA LYS A 46 -4.21 -9.52 -8.29
C LYS A 46 -3.11 -9.38 -9.35
N GLU A 47 -3.11 -8.28 -10.09
CA GLU A 47 -2.07 -7.99 -11.08
C GLU A 47 -0.70 -7.82 -10.42
N TRP A 48 -0.65 -7.16 -9.26
CA TRP A 48 0.58 -7.03 -8.49
C TRP A 48 1.06 -8.36 -7.91
N GLU A 49 0.15 -9.18 -7.39
CA GLU A 49 0.49 -10.52 -6.93
C GLU A 49 1.09 -11.34 -8.08
N ALA A 50 0.41 -11.42 -9.22
CA ALA A 50 0.90 -12.12 -10.40
C ALA A 50 2.24 -11.56 -10.91
N TYR A 51 2.40 -10.24 -10.90
CA TYR A 51 3.65 -9.57 -11.25
C TYR A 51 4.80 -10.03 -10.33
N SER A 52 4.58 -10.03 -9.01
CA SER A 52 5.61 -10.44 -8.05
C SER A 52 6.01 -11.90 -8.22
N ILE A 53 5.05 -12.80 -8.48
CA ILE A 53 5.29 -14.21 -8.74
C ILE A 53 6.11 -14.38 -10.01
N ASN A 54 5.65 -13.83 -11.13
CA ASN A 54 6.30 -13.99 -12.42
C ASN A 54 7.71 -13.40 -12.43
N THR A 55 7.88 -12.24 -11.82
CA THR A 55 9.17 -11.54 -11.75
C THR A 55 10.17 -12.31 -10.90
N THR A 56 9.75 -12.83 -9.74
CA THR A 56 10.65 -13.57 -8.84
C THR A 56 10.97 -14.97 -9.35
N GLN A 57 10.06 -15.62 -10.09
CA GLN A 57 10.34 -16.89 -10.78
C GLN A 57 11.45 -16.77 -11.83
N GLN A 58 11.57 -15.61 -12.50
CA GLN A 58 12.65 -15.35 -13.46
C GLN A 58 14.00 -15.08 -12.78
N GLY A 59 13.96 -14.81 -11.47
CA GLY A 59 15.10 -14.48 -10.63
C GLY A 59 15.34 -12.98 -10.61
N VAL A 60 15.51 -12.44 -9.41
CA VAL A 60 15.86 -11.03 -9.18
C VAL A 60 17.19 -10.91 -8.45
N VAL A 61 17.88 -9.80 -8.68
CA VAL A 61 19.07 -9.41 -7.93
C VAL A 61 18.88 -8.04 -7.32
N TYR A 62 19.48 -7.85 -6.15
CA TYR A 62 19.36 -6.63 -5.37
C TYR A 62 20.68 -5.87 -5.35
N SER A 63 20.60 -4.56 -5.44
CA SER A 63 21.76 -3.68 -5.26
C SER A 63 21.38 -2.44 -4.47
N LYS A 64 22.37 -1.79 -3.87
CA LYS A 64 22.14 -0.55 -3.12
C LYS A 64 21.72 0.57 -4.08
N ALA A 65 20.71 1.35 -3.70
CA ALA A 65 20.31 2.54 -4.45
C ALA A 65 21.41 3.60 -4.45
N ASN A 66 21.60 4.25 -5.59
CA ASN A 66 22.43 5.45 -5.71
C ASN A 66 21.58 6.73 -5.58
N ALA A 67 22.20 7.90 -5.73
CA ALA A 67 21.50 9.18 -5.60
C ALA A 67 20.38 9.38 -6.63
N ALA A 68 20.55 8.90 -7.87
CA ALA A 68 19.53 9.00 -8.91
C ALA A 68 18.33 8.10 -8.63
N ASP A 69 18.57 6.90 -8.10
CA ASP A 69 17.52 5.98 -7.65
C ASP A 69 16.68 6.59 -6.54
N LEU A 70 17.34 7.19 -5.54
CA LEU A 70 16.66 7.88 -4.44
C LEU A 70 15.82 9.06 -4.94
N GLN A 71 16.35 9.84 -5.88
CA GLN A 71 15.63 10.96 -6.48
C GLN A 71 14.41 10.48 -7.30
N PHE A 72 14.56 9.36 -8.04
CA PHE A 72 13.45 8.75 -8.77
C PHE A 72 12.33 8.31 -7.80
N VAL A 73 12.69 7.56 -6.76
CA VAL A 73 11.73 7.09 -5.75
C VAL A 73 11.02 8.27 -5.08
N SER A 74 11.77 9.31 -4.67
CA SER A 74 11.18 10.50 -4.05
C SER A 74 10.16 11.16 -4.96
N LYS A 75 10.54 11.49 -6.19
CA LYS A 75 9.65 12.15 -7.15
C LYS A 75 8.40 11.33 -7.44
N LYS A 76 8.56 10.02 -7.57
CA LYS A 76 7.44 9.12 -7.88
C LYS A 76 6.49 8.97 -6.68
N MET A 77 7.02 8.84 -5.47
CA MET A 77 6.24 8.82 -4.23
C MET A 77 5.45 10.13 -4.05
N ASP A 78 6.11 11.28 -4.22
CA ASP A 78 5.46 12.59 -4.08
C ASP A 78 4.33 12.79 -5.10
N ALA A 79 4.54 12.31 -6.34
CA ALA A 79 3.57 12.48 -7.42
C ALA A 79 2.40 11.49 -7.36
N GLU A 80 2.64 10.23 -6.99
CA GLU A 80 1.68 9.14 -7.22
C GLU A 80 1.11 8.51 -5.94
N TYR A 81 1.78 8.67 -4.79
CA TYR A 81 1.33 8.04 -3.54
C TYR A 81 -0.07 8.51 -3.09
N PRO A 82 -0.42 9.83 -3.12
CA PRO A 82 -1.77 10.25 -2.74
C PRO A 82 -2.86 9.62 -3.60
N ALA A 83 -2.64 9.54 -4.92
CA ALA A 83 -3.58 8.90 -5.83
C ALA A 83 -3.71 7.39 -5.57
N ALA A 84 -2.63 6.72 -5.14
CA ALA A 84 -2.68 5.31 -4.77
C ALA A 84 -3.51 5.06 -3.50
N ILE A 85 -3.41 5.95 -2.50
CA ILE A 85 -4.26 5.90 -1.30
C ILE A 85 -5.72 6.18 -1.65
N ASP A 86 -5.97 7.17 -2.52
CA ASP A 86 -7.33 7.50 -2.95
C ASP A 86 -8.01 6.34 -3.68
N ARG A 87 -7.31 5.65 -4.60
CA ARG A 87 -7.86 4.46 -5.29
C ARG A 87 -8.26 3.34 -4.32
N LEU A 88 -7.52 3.18 -3.22
CA LEU A 88 -7.83 2.18 -2.19
C LEU A 88 -9.00 2.63 -1.30
N ALA A 89 -9.02 3.90 -0.88
CA ALA A 89 -9.90 4.37 0.18
C ALA A 89 -11.21 5.00 -0.31
N SER A 90 -11.24 5.58 -1.51
CA SER A 90 -12.41 6.29 -2.05
C SER A 90 -13.67 5.44 -2.18
N PRO A 91 -13.61 4.10 -2.47
CA PRO A 91 -14.81 3.27 -2.47
C PRO A 91 -15.54 3.25 -1.12
N PHE A 92 -14.83 3.51 -0.02
CA PHE A 92 -15.38 3.50 1.35
C PHE A 92 -15.78 4.90 1.85
N ALA A 93 -15.35 5.97 1.17
CA ALA A 93 -15.69 7.35 1.52
C ALA A 93 -17.06 7.75 0.93
N ARG A 94 -18.14 7.26 1.54
CA ARG A 94 -19.50 7.39 0.98
C ARG A 94 -20.17 8.71 1.31
N SER A 95 -19.99 9.22 2.53
CA SER A 95 -20.58 10.50 2.93
C SER A 95 -19.69 11.69 2.53
N ALA A 96 -20.28 12.87 2.38
CA ALA A 96 -19.50 14.10 2.15
C ALA A 96 -18.49 14.37 3.28
N LYS A 97 -18.82 13.93 4.51
CA LYS A 97 -17.91 14.00 5.66
C LYS A 97 -16.71 13.08 5.44
N ASP A 98 -16.93 11.82 5.07
CA ASP A 98 -15.86 10.85 4.89
C ASP A 98 -14.97 11.20 3.70
N LYS A 99 -15.54 11.76 2.62
CA LYS A 99 -14.78 12.29 1.48
C LYS A 99 -13.88 13.45 1.90
N LYS A 100 -14.42 14.41 2.65
CA LYS A 100 -13.63 15.54 3.17
C LYS A 100 -12.55 15.09 4.15
N GLU A 101 -12.83 14.05 4.95
CA GLU A 101 -11.85 13.45 5.83
C GLU A 101 -10.76 12.73 5.05
N LEU A 102 -11.12 11.96 4.02
CA LEU A 102 -10.20 11.34 3.08
C LEU A 102 -9.30 12.40 2.41
N ASP A 103 -9.86 13.47 1.86
CA ASP A 103 -9.11 14.57 1.25
C ASP A 103 -8.11 15.18 2.24
N LYS A 104 -8.52 15.37 3.50
CA LYS A 104 -7.65 15.91 4.55
C LYS A 104 -6.50 14.96 4.89
N VAL A 105 -6.78 13.66 5.02
CA VAL A 105 -5.75 12.64 5.31
C VAL A 105 -4.99 12.17 4.07
N ASN A 106 -5.30 12.70 2.88
CA ASN A 106 -4.59 12.39 1.64
C ASN A 106 -3.71 13.55 1.16
N GLN A 107 -3.42 14.51 2.06
CA GLN A 107 -2.58 15.67 1.79
C GLN A 107 -1.30 15.65 2.63
N ASN A 108 -0.29 16.35 2.12
CA ASN A 108 0.95 16.69 2.83
C ASN A 108 1.69 15.47 3.40
N TYR A 109 1.80 14.39 2.64
CA TYR A 109 2.68 13.29 3.02
C TYR A 109 4.13 13.75 3.00
N GLY A 110 4.85 13.44 4.08
CA GLY A 110 6.31 13.45 4.08
C GLY A 110 6.83 12.03 4.17
N PHE A 111 7.90 11.75 3.42
CA PHE A 111 8.54 10.45 3.41
C PHE A 111 9.99 10.59 3.89
N LYS A 112 10.35 9.81 4.91
CA LYS A 112 11.74 9.63 5.31
C LYS A 112 12.17 8.22 4.94
N TYR A 113 13.03 8.10 3.95
CA TYR A 113 13.50 6.80 3.45
C TYR A 113 14.56 6.22 4.39
N ASN A 114 14.26 5.06 4.97
CA ASN A 114 15.19 4.32 5.84
C ASN A 114 16.13 3.43 5.01
N GLU A 115 15.60 2.81 3.95
CA GLU A 115 16.38 2.01 3.01
C GLU A 115 15.67 1.97 1.65
N VAL A 116 16.47 2.02 0.58
CA VAL A 116 16.00 1.78 -0.78
C VAL A 116 16.95 0.80 -1.45
N ILE A 117 16.41 -0.35 -1.86
CA ILE A 117 17.16 -1.34 -2.65
C ILE A 117 16.61 -1.38 -4.07
N VAL A 118 17.53 -1.45 -5.03
CA VAL A 118 17.23 -1.59 -6.44
C VAL A 118 16.98 -3.05 -6.76
N VAL A 119 15.86 -3.34 -7.41
CA VAL A 119 15.49 -4.68 -7.87
C VAL A 119 15.72 -4.74 -9.38
N LYS A 120 16.57 -5.68 -9.82
CA LYS A 120 16.87 -5.91 -11.23
C LYS A 120 16.55 -7.34 -11.61
N ASP A 121 16.16 -7.53 -12.87
CA ASP A 121 16.03 -8.85 -13.45
C ASP A 121 17.41 -9.53 -13.50
N LYS A 122 17.49 -10.77 -13.04
CA LYS A 122 18.78 -11.48 -12.91
C LYS A 122 19.42 -11.79 -14.26
N LYS A 123 18.62 -12.03 -15.30
CA LYS A 123 19.12 -12.47 -16.61
C LYS A 123 19.58 -11.29 -17.46
N THR A 124 18.82 -10.21 -17.45
CA THR A 124 18.99 -9.04 -18.32
C THR A 124 19.65 -7.86 -17.62
N SER A 125 19.72 -7.88 -16.28
CA SER A 125 20.13 -6.72 -15.46
C SER A 125 19.23 -5.49 -15.62
N ASN A 126 18.06 -5.63 -16.24
CA ASN A 126 17.10 -4.55 -16.39
C ASN A 126 16.55 -4.12 -15.04
N LEU A 127 16.44 -2.81 -14.83
CA LEU A 127 15.79 -2.22 -13.66
C LEU A 127 14.30 -2.53 -13.69
N LEU A 128 13.82 -3.25 -12.67
CA LEU A 128 12.41 -3.58 -12.47
C LEU A 128 11.74 -2.54 -11.56
N GLY A 129 12.43 -2.13 -10.50
CA GLY A 129 11.90 -1.18 -9.54
C GLY A 129 12.72 -1.13 -8.26
N TYR A 130 12.07 -0.69 -7.19
CA TYR A 130 12.70 -0.38 -5.92
C TYR A 130 11.88 -0.93 -4.77
N CYS A 131 12.53 -1.61 -3.83
CA CYS A 131 11.92 -1.90 -2.53
C CYS A 131 12.30 -0.81 -1.55
N VAL A 132 11.29 -0.19 -0.98
CA VAL A 132 11.42 1.03 -0.18
C VAL A 132 10.93 0.74 1.22
N ASN A 133 11.78 0.96 2.21
CA ASN A 133 11.35 1.11 3.60
C ASN A 133 11.38 2.59 3.96
N TYR A 134 10.27 3.09 4.50
CA TYR A 134 10.12 4.51 4.78
C TYR A 134 9.27 4.74 6.02
N ASP A 135 9.53 5.87 6.66
CA ASP A 135 8.66 6.44 7.66
C ASP A 135 7.74 7.45 6.97
N ARG A 136 6.43 7.34 7.21
CA ARG A 136 5.44 8.31 6.72
C ARG A 136 5.12 9.34 7.79
N THR A 137 5.38 10.61 7.52
CA THR A 137 4.90 11.73 8.35
C THR A 137 3.61 12.30 7.77
N GLN A 138 2.73 12.73 8.66
CA GLN A 138 1.60 13.59 8.36
C GLN A 138 1.62 14.73 9.39
N ASN A 139 1.25 15.95 8.99
CA ASN A 139 1.50 17.23 9.70
C ASN A 139 1.03 17.36 11.17
N ASP A 140 0.55 16.31 11.84
CA ASP A 140 0.39 16.26 13.29
C ASP A 140 1.53 15.43 13.94
N ASN A 141 2.56 16.15 14.40
CA ASN A 141 3.83 15.71 14.97
C ASN A 141 3.75 14.90 16.29
N SER A 142 2.79 13.99 16.46
CA SER A 142 2.63 13.25 17.72
C SER A 142 2.44 11.74 17.58
N LYS A 143 2.36 11.19 16.36
CA LYS A 143 2.31 9.74 16.17
C LYS A 143 3.67 9.17 15.78
N LYS A 144 4.07 8.12 16.50
CA LYS A 144 5.26 7.31 16.22
C LYS A 144 5.25 6.93 14.74
N LEU A 145 6.35 7.23 14.06
CA LEU A 145 6.55 6.82 12.68
C LEU A 145 6.57 5.30 12.62
N GLU A 146 5.51 4.73 12.05
CA GLU A 146 5.48 3.31 11.74
C GLU A 146 6.29 3.10 10.46
N LYS A 147 7.21 2.15 10.52
CA LYS A 147 7.98 1.77 9.34
C LYS A 147 7.02 1.11 8.36
N GLN A 148 7.01 1.62 7.14
CA GLN A 148 6.19 1.12 6.06
C GLN A 148 7.06 0.60 4.93
N PHE A 149 6.47 -0.28 4.15
CA PHE A 149 7.08 -0.82 2.95
C PHE A 149 6.24 -0.49 1.74
N ILE A 150 6.91 -0.32 0.61
CA ILE A 150 6.25 -0.23 -0.70
C ILE A 150 7.22 -0.67 -1.78
N TYR A 151 6.70 -1.28 -2.84
CA TYR A 151 7.46 -1.53 -4.05
C TYR A 151 7.11 -0.49 -5.10
N VAL A 152 8.14 0.22 -5.57
CA VAL A 152 8.02 1.24 -6.60
C VAL A 152 8.57 0.66 -7.91
N ALA A 153 7.68 0.16 -8.76
CA ALA A 153 8.08 -0.27 -10.10
C ALA A 153 8.57 0.91 -10.94
N LYS A 154 9.48 0.63 -11.87
CA LYS A 154 10.00 1.65 -12.79
C LYS A 154 8.92 2.16 -13.76
N ASP A 155 8.07 1.24 -14.23
CA ASP A 155 7.21 1.40 -15.40
C ASP A 155 5.71 1.27 -15.08
N LYS A 156 5.34 1.12 -13.81
CA LYS A 156 3.95 1.05 -13.35
C LYS A 156 3.65 2.18 -12.36
N PRO A 157 2.38 2.61 -12.23
CA PRO A 157 1.97 3.51 -11.17
C PRO A 157 2.23 2.92 -9.78
N ILE A 158 2.45 3.78 -8.78
CA ILE A 158 2.47 3.35 -7.38
C ILE A 158 1.15 2.71 -7.01
N SER A 159 1.23 1.61 -6.26
CA SER A 159 0.08 0.90 -5.73
C SER A 159 0.24 0.58 -4.25
N ALA A 160 -0.80 0.89 -3.47
CA ALA A 160 -0.90 0.48 -2.07
C ALA A 160 -0.95 -1.04 -1.91
N ALA A 161 -1.35 -1.79 -2.95
CA ALA A 161 -1.33 -3.25 -2.93
C ALA A 161 0.09 -3.82 -2.85
N THR A 162 1.15 -3.05 -3.10
CA THR A 162 2.52 -3.57 -2.97
C THR A 162 3.07 -3.49 -1.54
N ALA A 163 2.32 -2.92 -0.61
CA ALA A 163 2.75 -2.70 0.78
C ALA A 163 2.46 -3.90 1.71
N HIS A 164 1.77 -4.96 1.25
CA HIS A 164 1.35 -6.06 2.13
C HIS A 164 2.49 -7.06 2.44
N GLU A 165 2.28 -7.78 3.54
CA GLU A 165 3.26 -8.66 4.18
C GLU A 165 3.66 -9.91 3.37
N ASP A 166 2.92 -10.28 2.33
CA ASP A 166 3.34 -11.37 1.43
C ASP A 166 4.04 -10.86 0.17
N PHE A 167 3.69 -9.65 -0.29
CA PHE A 167 4.31 -9.05 -1.47
C PHE A 167 5.76 -8.69 -1.17
N VAL A 168 6.00 -7.99 -0.06
CA VAL A 168 7.31 -7.42 0.25
C VAL A 168 8.37 -8.51 0.45
N PRO A 169 8.17 -9.57 1.27
CA PRO A 169 9.18 -10.62 1.39
C PRO A 169 9.42 -11.37 0.08
N ARG A 170 8.39 -11.55 -0.74
CA ARG A 170 8.51 -12.21 -2.04
C ARG A 170 9.34 -11.38 -3.01
N MET A 171 8.99 -10.10 -3.18
CA MET A 171 9.59 -9.21 -4.19
C MET A 171 10.91 -8.59 -3.73
N CYS A 172 11.06 -8.32 -2.43
CA CYS A 172 12.19 -7.62 -1.83
C CYS A 172 13.14 -8.54 -1.05
N GLY A 173 12.73 -9.80 -0.87
CA GLY A 173 13.46 -10.79 -0.08
C GLY A 173 13.13 -10.71 1.41
N GLN A 174 13.03 -11.89 2.03
CA GLN A 174 12.72 -12.05 3.46
C GLN A 174 13.72 -11.29 4.36
N ALA A 175 15.00 -11.24 3.99
CA ALA A 175 16.03 -10.57 4.78
C ALA A 175 15.81 -9.06 4.85
N PHE A 176 15.38 -8.43 3.76
CA PHE A 176 15.05 -7.00 3.73
C PHE A 176 13.84 -6.71 4.62
N TYR A 177 12.77 -7.48 4.46
CA TYR A 177 11.56 -7.33 5.27
C TYR A 177 11.84 -7.47 6.78
N ASN A 178 12.52 -8.56 7.17
CA ASN A 178 12.84 -8.83 8.58
C ASN A 178 13.74 -7.77 9.21
N LYS A 179 14.66 -7.17 8.44
CA LYS A 179 15.58 -6.16 8.95
C LYS A 179 14.88 -4.84 9.27
N TYR A 180 13.85 -4.49 8.49
CA TYR A 180 13.26 -3.16 8.52
C TYR A 180 11.79 -3.13 8.96
N GLN A 181 11.20 -4.25 9.38
CA GLN A 181 9.91 -4.23 10.10
C GLN A 181 10.05 -3.61 11.51
#